data_AF-A0A950X8X2-F1
#
_entry.id   AF-A0A950X8X2-F1
#
_cell.length_a   1.000
_cell.length_b   1.000
_cell.length_c   1.000
_cell.angle_alpha   90.00
_cell.angle_beta   90.00
_cell.angle_gamma   90.00
#
_symmetry.space_group_name_H-M   'P 1'
#
loop_
_entity.id
_entity.type
_entity.pdbx_description
1 polymer ?
#
loop_
_entity_poly.entity_id
_entity_poly.type
_entity_poly.pdbx_seq_one_letter_code
_entity_poly.pdbx_strand_id
1 'polypeptide(L)'
;MGELIMMPSRKPEPAEQEQTPIDTKDAALSAEFSDVDFSVWKKAPKERTVAYFPTYSMVSRAMQGAMRAWVREWFAANPEILLRPHTAYPILVYQCTHPFSGKPTNIFTYDIQQTEALDRAFASAAHRLGRELKALDTKRFSWFTREHYFAYRSKEVVKYVKKNRRAIYKMLNVETVLMDSILKFAIIDIPKLGLEDSLILLRRAFNTQLRRFSEEFDLGNRTEELLRIATDALASKLPTENVVAMPLAA
;
A
#
# COMPACT_ATOMS: atom_id res chain seq x y z
N MET A 1 5.06 -65.25 33.34
CA MET A 1 5.86 -64.38 34.23
C MET A 1 6.53 -63.34 33.35
N GLY A 2 6.02 -62.12 33.36
CA GLY A 2 6.57 -60.99 32.62
C GLY A 2 6.41 -59.74 33.49
N GLU A 3 7.54 -59.16 33.88
CA GLU A 3 7.61 -58.03 34.80
C GLU A 3 7.11 -56.74 34.14
N LEU A 4 6.26 -56.03 34.88
CA LEU A 4 5.69 -54.74 34.51
C LEU A 4 6.66 -53.64 34.95
N ILE A 5 7.30 -52.97 34.00
CA ILE A 5 8.17 -51.81 34.24
C ILE A 5 7.29 -50.63 34.67
N MET A 6 7.36 -50.23 35.94
CA MET A 6 6.74 -49.00 36.43
C MET A 6 7.62 -47.79 36.12
N MET A 7 7.04 -46.78 35.45
CA MET A 7 7.63 -45.43 35.38
C MET A 7 7.19 -44.58 36.59
N PRO A 8 8.07 -43.76 37.18
CA PRO A 8 7.71 -42.85 38.26
C PRO A 8 6.99 -41.59 37.75
N SER A 9 5.88 -41.24 38.40
CA SER A 9 5.12 -40.00 38.22
C SER A 9 5.99 -38.76 38.50
N ARG A 10 6.12 -37.90 37.49
CA ARG A 10 6.73 -36.57 37.59
C ARG A 10 5.70 -35.58 38.13
N LYS A 11 5.93 -35.01 39.32
CA LYS A 11 5.15 -33.87 39.85
C LYS A 11 5.46 -32.61 39.01
N PRO A 12 4.49 -31.73 38.71
CA PRO A 12 4.76 -30.44 38.11
C PRO A 12 5.20 -29.44 39.19
N GLU A 13 6.39 -28.85 39.02
CA GLU A 13 6.80 -27.62 39.70
C GLU A 13 6.15 -26.41 39.02
N PRO A 14 5.78 -25.36 39.77
CA PRO A 14 5.21 -24.14 39.20
C PRO A 14 6.29 -23.31 38.49
N ALA A 15 6.06 -23.02 37.22
CA ALA A 15 6.91 -22.15 36.41
C ALA A 15 6.84 -20.71 36.95
N GLU A 16 7.99 -20.16 37.30
CA GLU A 16 8.20 -18.75 37.56
C GLU A 16 7.87 -17.94 36.29
N GLN A 17 7.02 -16.94 36.45
CA GLN A 17 6.63 -16.02 35.39
C GLN A 17 7.75 -15.02 35.16
N GLU A 18 8.56 -15.27 34.13
CA GLU A 18 9.46 -14.27 33.55
C GLU A 18 8.60 -13.26 32.77
N GLN A 19 8.25 -12.15 33.43
CA GLN A 19 7.68 -10.98 32.78
C GLN A 19 8.78 -10.29 31.96
N THR A 20 8.87 -10.61 30.68
CA THR A 20 9.62 -9.81 29.72
C THR A 20 8.97 -8.42 29.62
N PRO A 21 9.75 -7.31 29.69
CA PRO A 21 9.20 -5.97 29.57
C PRO A 21 8.69 -5.77 28.14
N ILE A 22 7.40 -5.46 28.02
CA ILE A 22 6.79 -5.07 26.75
C ILE A 22 7.42 -3.74 26.32
N ASP A 23 8.03 -3.78 25.15
CA ASP A 23 8.83 -2.74 24.51
C ASP A 23 8.18 -1.34 24.57
N THR A 24 8.88 -0.43 25.27
CA THR A 24 8.64 1.01 25.30
C THR A 24 8.77 1.67 23.91
N LYS A 25 9.24 0.94 22.88
CA LYS A 25 9.35 1.40 21.49
C LYS A 25 8.01 1.51 20.75
N ASP A 26 7.03 0.67 21.06
CA ASP A 26 5.71 0.74 20.41
C ASP A 26 4.89 1.93 20.90
N ALA A 27 5.11 2.35 22.15
CA ALA A 27 4.50 3.56 22.73
C ALA A 27 5.08 4.86 22.17
N ALA A 28 6.37 4.89 21.84
CA ALA A 28 7.04 6.06 21.27
C ALA A 28 6.65 6.29 19.79
N LEU A 29 6.45 5.22 19.01
CA LEU A 29 5.96 5.33 17.64
C LEU A 29 4.48 5.74 17.58
N SER A 30 3.67 5.40 18.58
CA SER A 30 2.25 5.78 18.61
C SER A 30 2.00 7.24 19.03
N ALA A 31 2.97 7.91 19.66
CA ALA A 31 2.85 9.31 20.08
C ALA A 31 3.04 10.33 18.94
N GLU A 32 3.75 10.02 17.86
CA GLU A 32 3.95 10.94 16.73
C GLU A 32 2.80 10.93 15.69
N PHE A 33 1.89 9.95 15.75
CA PHE A 33 0.77 9.82 14.80
C PHE A 33 -0.59 10.22 15.38
N SER A 34 -0.61 10.87 16.54
CA SER A 34 -1.83 11.27 17.26
C SER A 34 -2.60 12.47 16.65
N ASP A 35 -2.23 12.95 15.46
CA ASP A 35 -2.75 14.21 14.90
C ASP A 35 -3.75 14.03 13.72
N VAL A 36 -4.07 12.80 13.33
CA VAL A 36 -5.01 12.55 12.22
C VAL A 36 -6.44 12.49 12.74
N ASP A 37 -7.28 13.47 12.38
CA ASP A 37 -8.71 13.44 12.69
C ASP A 37 -9.47 12.47 11.77
N PHE A 38 -9.68 11.24 12.25
CA PHE A 38 -10.47 10.24 11.52
C PHE A 38 -11.99 10.49 11.58
N SER A 39 -12.47 11.48 12.34
CA SER A 39 -13.90 11.76 12.43
C SER A 39 -14.51 12.23 11.11
N VAL A 40 -13.68 12.78 10.20
CA VAL A 40 -14.08 13.16 8.84
C VAL A 40 -14.65 12.00 8.03
N TRP A 41 -14.25 10.76 8.32
CA TRP A 41 -14.77 9.57 7.67
C TRP A 41 -16.24 9.30 7.97
N LYS A 42 -16.80 9.84 9.07
CA LYS A 42 -18.24 9.81 9.35
C LYS A 42 -19.05 10.61 8.33
N LYS A 43 -18.42 11.62 7.70
CA LYS A 43 -19.01 12.45 6.64
C LYS A 43 -18.71 11.92 5.23
N ALA A 44 -18.02 10.78 5.10
CA ALA A 44 -17.66 10.23 3.80
C ALA A 44 -18.92 9.91 2.96
N PRO A 45 -18.91 10.17 1.64
CA PRO A 45 -20.07 9.91 0.80
C PRO A 45 -20.44 8.41 0.74
N LYS A 46 -21.74 8.10 0.67
CA LYS A 46 -22.26 6.73 0.51
C LYS A 46 -22.28 6.33 -0.97
N GLU A 47 -22.23 5.03 -1.28
CA GLU A 47 -22.13 4.49 -2.64
C GLU A 47 -23.14 5.06 -3.66
N ARG A 48 -24.37 5.35 -3.22
CA ARG A 48 -25.45 5.89 -4.08
C ARG A 48 -25.43 7.40 -4.26
N THR A 49 -24.41 8.09 -3.74
CA THR A 49 -24.30 9.55 -3.85
C THR A 49 -23.41 9.93 -5.03
N VAL A 50 -23.73 11.05 -5.68
CA VAL A 50 -22.92 11.59 -6.81
C VAL A 50 -21.48 11.90 -6.40
N ALA A 51 -21.24 12.17 -5.11
CA ALA A 51 -19.93 12.49 -4.56
C ALA A 51 -19.07 11.24 -4.27
N TYR A 52 -19.64 10.03 -4.30
CA TYR A 52 -18.95 8.78 -3.98
C TYR A 52 -17.71 8.56 -4.83
N PHE A 53 -17.92 8.35 -6.13
CA PHE A 53 -16.84 7.98 -7.02
C PHE A 53 -15.73 9.04 -7.10
N PRO A 54 -16.02 10.36 -7.26
CA PRO A 54 -14.98 11.39 -7.27
C PRO A 54 -14.13 11.43 -6.00
N THR A 55 -14.75 11.17 -4.84
CA THR A 55 -14.08 11.20 -3.54
C THR A 55 -13.15 10.00 -3.38
N TYR A 56 -13.67 8.79 -3.52
CA TYR A 56 -12.86 7.57 -3.34
C TYR A 56 -11.83 7.37 -4.46
N SER A 57 -12.08 7.88 -5.67
CA SER A 57 -11.06 7.93 -6.73
C SER A 57 -9.89 8.84 -6.35
N MET A 58 -10.14 9.98 -5.71
CA MET A 58 -9.08 10.85 -5.20
C MET A 58 -8.28 10.17 -4.08
N VAL A 59 -8.97 9.59 -3.09
CA VAL A 59 -8.34 8.82 -2.00
C VAL A 59 -7.44 7.73 -2.57
N SER A 60 -7.98 6.91 -3.47
CA SER A 60 -7.24 5.83 -4.11
C SER A 60 -6.00 6.33 -4.86
N ARG A 61 -6.13 7.42 -5.63
CA ARG A 61 -5.00 8.02 -6.37
C ARG A 61 -3.93 8.57 -5.45
N ALA A 62 -4.31 9.18 -4.33
CA ALA A 62 -3.36 9.70 -3.34
C ALA A 62 -2.55 8.55 -2.71
N MET A 63 -3.23 7.50 -2.26
CA MET A 63 -2.58 6.30 -1.71
C MET A 63 -1.63 5.63 -2.72
N GLN A 64 -2.13 5.39 -3.93
CA GLN A 64 -1.34 4.84 -5.04
C GLN A 64 -0.11 5.69 -5.38
N GLY A 65 -0.26 7.02 -5.36
CA GLY A 65 0.83 7.96 -5.59
C GLY A 65 1.91 7.88 -4.51
N ALA A 66 1.49 7.84 -3.24
CA ALA A 66 2.36 7.73 -2.08
C ALA A 66 3.17 6.42 -2.10
N MET A 67 2.49 5.29 -2.33
CA MET A 67 3.15 3.98 -2.41
C MET A 67 4.22 3.95 -3.51
N ARG A 68 3.94 4.49 -4.70
CA ARG A 68 4.95 4.62 -5.77
C ARG A 68 6.12 5.53 -5.39
N ALA A 69 5.89 6.56 -4.57
CA ALA A 69 6.94 7.43 -4.07
C ALA A 69 7.85 6.71 -3.06
N TRP A 70 7.28 5.99 -2.10
CA TRP A 70 8.05 5.20 -1.14
C TRP A 70 8.83 4.08 -1.81
N VAL A 71 8.29 3.46 -2.86
CA VAL A 71 9.06 2.50 -3.66
C VAL A 71 10.27 3.16 -4.32
N ARG A 72 10.13 4.38 -4.86
CA ARG A 72 11.27 5.13 -5.42
C ARG A 72 12.32 5.45 -4.36
N GLU A 73 11.89 5.93 -3.18
CA GLU A 73 12.78 6.21 -2.05
C GLU A 73 13.56 4.96 -1.63
N TRP A 74 12.85 3.85 -1.44
CA TRP A 74 13.47 2.58 -1.09
C TRP A 74 14.45 2.11 -2.17
N PHE A 75 14.06 2.16 -3.44
CA PHE A 75 14.91 1.72 -4.55
C PHE A 75 16.19 2.55 -4.66
N ALA A 76 16.10 3.87 -4.42
CA ALA A 76 17.26 4.76 -4.39
C ALA A 76 18.22 4.44 -3.22
N ALA A 77 17.65 4.07 -2.06
CA ALA A 77 18.42 3.70 -0.87
C ALA A 77 19.03 2.28 -0.94
N ASN A 78 18.49 1.39 -1.79
CA ASN A 78 18.86 -0.03 -1.87
C ASN A 78 19.35 -0.42 -3.28
N PRO A 79 20.42 0.21 -3.78
CA PRO A 79 20.86 0.03 -5.16
C PRO A 79 21.43 -1.35 -5.48
N GLU A 80 21.84 -2.12 -4.48
CA GLU A 80 22.28 -3.51 -4.61
C GLU A 80 21.20 -4.42 -5.22
N ILE A 81 19.93 -4.02 -5.17
CA ILE A 81 18.84 -4.68 -5.90
C ILE A 81 19.13 -4.76 -7.41
N LEU A 82 19.93 -3.83 -7.95
CA LEU A 82 20.34 -3.79 -9.35
C LEU A 82 21.29 -4.94 -9.74
N LEU A 83 21.87 -5.65 -8.76
CA LEU A 83 22.61 -6.89 -9.03
C LEU A 83 21.69 -8.04 -9.45
N ARG A 84 20.38 -7.91 -9.21
CA ARG A 84 19.35 -8.93 -9.48
C ARG A 84 18.29 -8.38 -10.45
N PRO A 85 18.55 -8.33 -11.77
CA PRO A 85 17.65 -7.73 -12.76
C PRO A 85 16.20 -8.20 -12.69
N HIS A 86 15.99 -9.51 -12.55
CA HIS A 86 14.66 -10.09 -12.51
C HIS A 86 13.86 -9.70 -11.26
N THR A 87 14.54 -9.37 -10.16
CA THR A 87 13.94 -8.82 -8.94
C THR A 87 13.71 -7.31 -9.06
N ALA A 88 14.65 -6.57 -9.64
CA ALA A 88 14.55 -5.12 -9.81
C ALA A 88 13.47 -4.71 -10.82
N TYR A 89 13.27 -5.48 -11.90
CA TYR A 89 12.38 -5.10 -13.00
C TYR A 89 10.92 -4.87 -12.57
N PRO A 90 10.25 -5.76 -11.79
CA PRO A 90 8.90 -5.49 -11.32
C PRO A 90 8.80 -4.22 -10.48
N ILE A 91 9.81 -3.92 -9.65
CA ILE A 91 9.85 -2.74 -8.78
C ILE A 91 9.97 -1.46 -9.65
N LEU A 92 10.91 -1.47 -10.59
CA LEU A 92 11.10 -0.39 -11.57
C LEU A 92 9.84 -0.15 -12.40
N VAL A 93 9.18 -1.20 -12.87
CA VAL A 93 7.95 -1.06 -13.66
C VAL A 93 6.80 -0.54 -12.80
N TYR A 94 6.63 -1.06 -11.57
CA TYR A 94 5.58 -0.61 -10.65
C TYR A 94 5.67 0.88 -10.36
N GLN A 95 6.85 1.38 -9.95
CA GLN A 95 7.02 2.81 -9.64
C GLN A 95 6.80 3.73 -10.86
N CYS A 96 6.99 3.19 -12.07
CA CYS A 96 6.75 3.90 -13.32
C CYS A 96 5.28 3.86 -13.78
N THR A 97 4.44 2.98 -13.23
CA THR A 97 3.00 2.99 -13.53
C THR A 97 2.39 4.30 -13.05
N HIS A 98 1.41 4.82 -13.80
CA HIS A 98 0.59 5.90 -13.28
C HIS A 98 -0.38 5.35 -12.21
N PRO A 99 -0.73 6.13 -11.17
CA PRO A 99 -1.90 5.81 -10.36
C PRO A 99 -3.14 5.64 -11.23
N PHE A 100 -3.97 4.65 -10.91
CA PHE A 100 -5.21 4.40 -11.64
C PHE A 100 -6.11 5.62 -11.59
N SER A 101 -6.49 6.15 -12.75
CA SER A 101 -7.29 7.38 -12.85
C SER A 101 -8.76 7.22 -12.47
N GLY A 102 -9.19 5.99 -12.18
CA GLY A 102 -10.60 5.63 -12.20
C GLY A 102 -11.10 5.40 -13.63
N LYS A 103 -12.06 4.48 -13.81
CA LYS A 103 -12.94 4.39 -14.99
C LYS A 103 -14.33 4.90 -14.58
N PRO A 104 -15.29 5.16 -15.49
CA PRO A 104 -16.66 5.58 -15.15
C PRO A 104 -17.52 4.57 -14.37
N THR A 105 -16.90 3.60 -13.71
CA THR A 105 -17.49 2.49 -12.97
C THR A 105 -16.75 2.35 -11.63
N ASN A 106 -17.35 1.74 -10.60
CA ASN A 106 -16.91 1.66 -9.20
C ASN A 106 -15.55 0.96 -8.92
N ILE A 107 -14.56 1.15 -9.79
CA ILE A 107 -13.22 0.59 -9.75
C ILE A 107 -12.25 1.73 -9.44
N PHE A 108 -11.45 1.53 -8.40
CA PHE A 108 -10.54 2.55 -7.88
C PHE A 108 -9.06 2.21 -8.10
N THR A 109 -8.73 0.95 -8.42
CA THR A 109 -7.36 0.44 -8.56
C THR A 109 -7.22 -0.42 -9.81
N TYR A 110 -5.99 -0.87 -10.10
CA TYR A 110 -5.76 -1.83 -11.19
C TYR A 110 -6.25 -3.22 -10.80
N ASP A 111 -7.39 -3.63 -11.35
CA ASP A 111 -7.88 -5.00 -11.24
C ASP A 111 -6.95 -5.95 -12.03
N ILE A 112 -6.34 -6.91 -11.32
CA ILE A 112 -5.41 -7.88 -11.90
C ILE A 112 -6.08 -8.84 -12.90
N GLN A 113 -7.41 -8.94 -12.87
CA GLN A 113 -8.22 -9.73 -13.80
C GLN A 113 -8.54 -8.94 -15.09
N GLN A 114 -8.42 -7.61 -15.08
CA GLN A 114 -8.70 -6.75 -16.23
C GLN A 114 -7.44 -6.44 -17.04
N THR A 115 -7.20 -7.27 -18.04
CA THR A 115 -6.02 -7.20 -18.93
C THR A 115 -5.85 -5.83 -19.59
N GLU A 116 -6.91 -5.19 -20.07
CA GLU A 116 -6.83 -3.89 -20.75
C GLU A 116 -6.35 -2.74 -19.85
N ALA A 117 -6.76 -2.73 -18.59
CA ALA A 117 -6.34 -1.69 -17.64
C ALA A 117 -4.86 -1.85 -17.31
N LEU A 118 -4.41 -3.09 -17.11
CA LEU A 118 -3.01 -3.43 -16.89
C LEU A 118 -2.15 -3.12 -18.12
N ASP A 119 -2.62 -3.43 -19.33
CA ASP A 119 -1.88 -3.15 -20.56
C ASP A 119 -1.61 -1.66 -20.73
N ARG A 120 -2.59 -0.81 -20.38
CA ARG A 120 -2.39 0.64 -20.29
C ARG A 120 -1.40 1.03 -19.20
N ALA A 121 -1.48 0.41 -18.02
CA ALA A 121 -0.51 0.63 -16.95
C ALA A 121 0.92 0.35 -17.42
N PHE A 122 1.15 -0.80 -18.06
CA PHE A 122 2.44 -1.20 -18.60
C PHE A 122 2.90 -0.31 -19.75
N ALA A 123 2.01 0.09 -20.65
CA ALA A 123 2.35 1.03 -21.72
C ALA A 123 2.80 2.39 -21.15
N SER A 124 2.09 2.88 -20.13
CA SER A 124 2.46 4.11 -19.43
C SER A 124 3.80 3.99 -18.70
N ALA A 125 4.05 2.82 -18.08
CA ALA A 125 5.31 2.53 -17.41
C ALA A 125 6.47 2.48 -18.40
N ALA A 126 6.30 1.89 -19.58
CA ALA A 126 7.36 1.83 -20.61
C ALA A 126 7.86 3.23 -21.01
N HIS A 127 6.95 4.19 -21.15
CA HIS A 127 7.31 5.56 -21.53
C HIS A 127 8.09 6.29 -20.41
N ARG A 128 7.73 6.07 -19.15
CA ARG A 128 8.43 6.65 -17.99
C ARG A 128 9.73 5.95 -17.66
N LEU A 129 9.76 4.63 -17.78
CA LEU A 129 10.89 3.78 -17.44
C LEU A 129 12.14 4.16 -18.23
N GLY A 130 12.01 4.54 -19.51
CA GLY A 130 13.15 5.02 -20.28
C GLY A 130 13.85 6.25 -19.67
N ARG A 131 13.13 7.11 -18.95
CA ARG A 131 13.71 8.25 -18.22
C ARG A 131 14.32 7.80 -16.90
N GLU A 132 13.61 6.99 -16.12
CA GLU A 132 14.13 6.44 -14.86
C GLU A 132 15.44 5.67 -15.07
N LEU A 133 15.49 4.80 -16.08
CA LEU A 133 16.69 4.03 -16.43
C LEU A 133 17.89 4.93 -16.79
N LYS A 134 17.68 6.12 -17.36
CA LYS A 134 18.78 7.07 -17.61
C LYS A 134 19.28 7.74 -16.33
N ALA A 135 18.40 7.90 -15.35
CA ALA A 135 18.71 8.54 -14.08
C ALA A 135 19.38 7.58 -13.07
N LEU A 136 19.29 6.26 -13.28
CA LEU A 136 19.92 5.27 -12.42
C LEU A 136 21.45 5.40 -12.44
N ASP A 137 22.05 5.60 -11.27
CA ASP A 137 23.51 5.51 -11.12
C ASP A 137 23.96 4.04 -11.12
N THR A 138 24.36 3.60 -12.31
CA THR A 138 24.85 2.25 -12.59
C THR A 138 26.36 2.19 -12.78
N LYS A 139 27.09 3.30 -12.58
CA LYS A 139 28.53 3.39 -12.88
C LYS A 139 29.39 2.48 -12.00
N ARG A 140 28.91 2.20 -10.79
CA ARG A 140 29.55 1.30 -9.82
C ARG A 140 29.43 -0.20 -10.14
N PHE A 141 28.62 -0.58 -11.13
CA PHE A 141 28.42 -2.00 -11.48
C PHE A 141 29.22 -2.40 -12.71
N SER A 142 29.42 -3.71 -12.88
CA SER A 142 30.04 -4.28 -14.08
C SER A 142 29.26 -3.92 -15.36
N TRP A 143 29.92 -3.96 -16.52
CA TRP A 143 29.26 -3.74 -17.81
C TRP A 143 28.04 -4.64 -18.00
N PHE A 144 28.16 -5.94 -17.70
CA PHE A 144 27.08 -6.92 -17.84
C PHE A 144 25.87 -6.56 -16.99
N THR A 145 26.08 -6.13 -15.74
CA THR A 145 24.99 -5.68 -14.86
C THR A 145 24.35 -4.40 -15.38
N ARG A 146 25.19 -3.42 -15.78
CA ARG A 146 24.72 -2.11 -16.24
C ARG A 146 23.88 -2.20 -17.51
N GLU A 147 24.22 -3.10 -18.43
CA GLU A 147 23.54 -3.26 -19.70
C GLU A 147 22.03 -3.53 -19.54
N HIS A 148 21.65 -4.28 -18.51
CA HIS A 148 20.25 -4.57 -18.17
C HIS A 148 19.40 -3.32 -17.90
N TYR A 149 20.04 -2.21 -17.53
CA TYR A 149 19.37 -0.98 -17.12
C TYR A 149 19.55 0.16 -18.13
N PHE A 150 20.03 -0.13 -19.34
CA PHE A 150 20.08 0.90 -20.38
C PHE A 150 18.69 1.31 -20.85
N ALA A 151 18.51 2.61 -21.10
CA ALA A 151 17.23 3.22 -21.43
C ALA A 151 16.52 2.59 -22.65
N TYR A 152 17.28 2.13 -23.65
CA TYR A 152 16.73 1.47 -24.83
C TYR A 152 16.06 0.13 -24.51
N ARG A 153 16.43 -0.51 -23.39
CA ARG A 153 15.81 -1.76 -22.91
C ARG A 153 14.48 -1.57 -22.18
N SER A 154 14.02 -0.33 -21.96
CA SER A 154 12.75 -0.05 -21.26
C SER A 154 11.56 -0.91 -21.75
N LYS A 155 11.41 -1.08 -23.07
CA LYS A 155 10.36 -1.94 -23.65
C LYS A 155 10.58 -3.43 -23.35
N GLU A 156 11.82 -3.89 -23.37
CA GLU A 156 12.17 -5.29 -23.04
C GLU A 156 11.93 -5.59 -21.56
N VAL A 157 12.28 -4.66 -20.67
CA VAL A 157 12.01 -4.76 -19.24
C VAL A 157 10.52 -4.87 -18.98
N VAL A 158 9.71 -4.01 -19.60
CA VAL A 158 8.24 -4.10 -19.47
C VAL A 158 7.70 -5.40 -20.05
N LYS A 159 8.21 -5.85 -21.22
CA LYS A 159 7.84 -7.14 -21.82
C LYS A 159 8.17 -8.31 -20.90
N TYR A 160 9.34 -8.27 -20.25
CA TYR A 160 9.74 -9.26 -19.26
C TYR A 160 8.77 -9.29 -18.08
N VAL A 161 8.43 -8.12 -17.49
CA VAL A 161 7.52 -8.05 -16.35
C VAL A 161 6.10 -8.49 -16.72
N LYS A 162 5.62 -8.17 -17.94
CA LYS A 162 4.34 -8.69 -18.45
C LYS A 162 4.30 -10.22 -18.48
N LYS A 163 5.39 -10.86 -18.91
CA LYS A 163 5.52 -12.33 -18.92
C LYS A 163 5.68 -12.91 -17.51
N ASN A 164 6.37 -12.19 -16.62
CA ASN A 164 6.70 -12.61 -15.25
C ASN A 164 5.94 -11.78 -14.21
N ARG A 165 4.60 -11.83 -14.29
CA ARG A 165 3.69 -10.88 -13.63
C ARG A 165 3.53 -11.02 -12.11
N ARG A 166 4.02 -12.11 -11.50
CA ARG A 166 3.74 -12.44 -10.09
C ARG A 166 4.08 -11.32 -9.12
N ALA A 167 5.29 -10.76 -9.22
CA ALA A 167 5.76 -9.73 -8.30
C ALA A 167 4.98 -8.41 -8.45
N ILE A 168 4.72 -7.96 -9.68
CA ILE A 168 3.96 -6.73 -9.89
C ILE A 168 2.47 -6.90 -9.53
N TYR A 169 1.89 -8.08 -9.77
CA TYR A 169 0.52 -8.36 -9.35
C TYR A 169 0.37 -8.37 -7.84
N LYS A 170 1.38 -8.83 -7.09
CA LYS A 170 1.40 -8.73 -5.63
C LYS A 170 1.27 -7.27 -5.17
N MET A 171 2.11 -6.38 -5.70
CA MET A 171 2.09 -4.96 -5.38
C MET A 171 0.76 -4.29 -5.76
N LEU A 172 0.24 -4.54 -6.96
CA LEU A 172 -1.04 -3.98 -7.41
C LEU A 172 -2.23 -4.51 -6.60
N ASN A 173 -2.22 -5.80 -6.26
CA ASN A 173 -3.28 -6.42 -5.45
C ASN A 173 -3.32 -5.83 -4.04
N VAL A 174 -2.17 -5.49 -3.45
CA VAL A 174 -2.15 -4.77 -2.17
C VAL A 174 -2.88 -3.43 -2.26
N GLU A 175 -2.73 -2.67 -3.36
CA GLU A 175 -3.50 -1.43 -3.56
C GLU A 175 -5.00 -1.69 -3.57
N THR A 176 -5.44 -2.74 -4.25
CA THR A 176 -6.85 -3.15 -4.30
C THR A 176 -7.38 -3.50 -2.91
N VAL A 177 -6.68 -4.35 -2.16
CA VAL A 177 -7.13 -4.79 -0.83
C VAL A 177 -7.12 -3.63 0.18
N LEU A 178 -6.15 -2.72 0.09
CA LEU A 178 -6.13 -1.51 0.91
C LEU A 178 -7.33 -0.61 0.62
N MET A 179 -7.66 -0.44 -0.66
CA MET A 179 -8.84 0.34 -1.05
C MET A 179 -10.15 -0.33 -0.60
N ASP A 180 -10.27 -1.65 -0.74
CA ASP A 180 -11.43 -2.39 -0.23
C ASP A 180 -11.57 -2.24 1.29
N SER A 181 -10.44 -2.20 2.01
CA SER A 181 -10.42 -1.96 3.46
C SER A 181 -10.93 -0.56 3.81
N ILE A 182 -10.58 0.46 3.02
CA ILE A 182 -11.11 1.83 3.18
C ILE A 182 -12.62 1.88 2.93
N LEU A 183 -13.10 1.23 1.87
CA LEU A 183 -14.53 1.19 1.55
C LEU A 183 -15.32 0.46 2.64
N LYS A 184 -14.83 -0.69 3.09
CA LYS A 184 -15.41 -1.44 4.20
C LYS A 184 -15.44 -0.61 5.48
N PHE A 185 -14.33 0.05 5.82
CA PHE A 185 -14.23 0.93 6.98
C PHE A 185 -15.30 2.02 6.96
N ALA A 186 -15.37 2.78 5.87
CA ALA A 186 -16.25 3.93 5.76
C ALA A 186 -17.74 3.56 5.67
N ILE A 187 -18.07 2.48 4.95
CA ILE A 187 -19.46 2.15 4.60
C ILE A 187 -20.07 1.14 5.58
N ILE A 188 -19.27 0.22 6.12
CA ILE A 188 -19.76 -0.94 6.88
C ILE A 188 -19.34 -0.85 8.34
N ASP A 189 -18.04 -0.67 8.60
CA ASP A 189 -17.52 -0.84 9.95
C ASP A 189 -17.87 0.36 10.85
N ILE A 190 -17.68 1.61 10.37
CA ILE A 190 -18.05 2.81 11.17
C ILE A 190 -19.52 2.77 11.63
N PRO A 191 -20.52 2.49 10.77
CA PRO A 191 -21.91 2.41 11.20
C PRO A 191 -22.21 1.26 12.17
N LYS A 192 -21.45 0.17 12.13
CA LYS A 192 -21.71 -1.04 12.92
C LYS A 192 -20.98 -1.09 14.25
N LEU A 193 -19.72 -0.64 14.26
CA LEU A 193 -18.79 -0.79 15.37
C LEU A 193 -18.43 0.55 16.01
N GLY A 194 -18.75 1.67 15.34
CA GLY A 194 -18.25 2.98 15.74
C GLY A 194 -16.83 3.26 15.23
N LEU A 195 -16.36 4.49 15.39
CA LEU A 195 -15.11 4.95 14.77
C LEU A 195 -13.86 4.25 15.35
N GLU A 196 -13.73 4.21 16.67
CA GLU A 196 -12.51 3.73 17.35
C GLU A 196 -12.23 2.25 17.05
N ASP A 197 -13.23 1.38 17.24
CA ASP A 197 -13.09 -0.06 17.00
C ASP A 197 -12.84 -0.35 15.50
N SER A 198 -13.52 0.39 14.62
CA SER A 198 -13.30 0.27 13.17
C SER A 198 -11.88 0.68 12.77
N LEU A 199 -11.30 1.69 13.44
CA LEU A 199 -9.97 2.17 13.16
C LEU A 199 -8.91 1.13 13.55
N ILE A 200 -9.10 0.40 14.65
CA ILE A 200 -8.23 -0.71 15.05
C ILE A 200 -8.19 -1.79 13.94
N LEU A 201 -9.37 -2.16 13.42
CA LEU A 201 -9.47 -3.13 12.32
C LEU A 201 -8.81 -2.63 11.04
N LEU A 202 -9.02 -1.36 10.70
CA LEU A 202 -8.43 -0.72 9.53
C LEU A 202 -6.90 -0.70 9.62
N ARG A 203 -6.34 -0.26 10.75
CA ARG A 203 -4.88 -0.23 10.99
C ARG A 203 -4.27 -1.61 10.88
N ARG A 204 -4.89 -2.63 11.49
CA ARG A 204 -4.43 -4.03 11.38
C ARG A 204 -4.45 -4.51 9.93
N ALA A 205 -5.52 -4.22 9.18
CA ALA A 205 -5.62 -4.58 7.77
C ALA A 205 -4.51 -3.90 6.95
N PHE A 206 -4.32 -2.59 7.12
CA PHE A 206 -3.27 -1.83 6.43
C PHE A 206 -1.87 -2.35 6.72
N ASN A 207 -1.53 -2.52 8.00
CA ASN A 207 -0.22 -3.02 8.41
C ASN A 207 0.07 -4.40 7.80
N THR A 208 -0.93 -5.29 7.83
CA THR A 208 -0.82 -6.64 7.25
C THR A 208 -0.57 -6.59 5.75
N GLN A 209 -1.30 -5.76 5.01
CA GLN A 209 -1.16 -5.69 3.55
C GLN A 209 0.12 -4.99 3.13
N LEU A 210 0.54 -3.94 3.85
CA LEU A 210 1.79 -3.24 3.57
C LEU A 210 3.02 -4.10 3.84
N ARG A 211 2.98 -4.99 4.85
CA ARG A 211 4.01 -6.03 5.05
C ARG A 211 4.05 -7.07 3.93
N ARG A 212 2.93 -7.28 3.24
CA ARG A 212 2.79 -8.20 2.11
C ARG A 212 3.06 -7.54 0.76
N PHE A 213 3.40 -6.25 0.74
CA PHE A 213 3.55 -5.48 -0.50
C PHE A 213 4.66 -6.03 -1.41
N SER A 214 5.82 -6.33 -0.84
CA SER A 214 6.99 -6.87 -1.54
C SER A 214 7.69 -7.91 -0.67
N GLU A 215 8.51 -8.77 -1.28
CA GLU A 215 9.43 -9.66 -0.54
C GLU A 215 10.76 -8.96 -0.26
N GLU A 216 11.04 -7.88 -0.98
CA GLU A 216 12.31 -7.14 -0.88
C GLU A 216 12.26 -5.99 0.13
N PHE A 217 11.06 -5.48 0.45
CA PHE A 217 10.90 -4.39 1.39
C PHE A 217 9.55 -4.35 2.07
N ASP A 218 9.58 -3.92 3.32
CA ASP A 218 8.42 -3.80 4.21
C ASP A 218 7.95 -2.34 4.26
N LEU A 219 6.68 -2.10 3.93
CA LEU A 219 6.02 -0.80 4.05
C LEU A 219 5.15 -0.70 5.31
N GLY A 220 5.17 -1.69 6.20
CA GLY A 220 4.32 -1.77 7.40
C GLY A 220 4.50 -0.58 8.34
N ASN A 221 5.71 -0.02 8.43
CA ASN A 221 5.98 1.21 9.18
C ASN A 221 5.36 2.49 8.58
N ARG A 222 4.87 2.45 7.34
CA ARG A 222 4.17 3.55 6.66
C ARG A 222 2.65 3.50 6.84
N THR A 223 2.15 2.63 7.73
CA THR A 223 0.70 2.43 7.93
C THR A 223 -0.03 3.73 8.28
N GLU A 224 0.40 4.42 9.34
CA GLU A 224 -0.24 5.66 9.80
C GLU A 224 -0.08 6.79 8.78
N GLU A 225 1.08 6.86 8.11
CA GLU A 225 1.31 7.83 7.04
C GLU A 225 0.35 7.62 5.86
N LEU A 226 0.10 6.37 5.44
CA LEU A 226 -0.84 6.08 4.36
C LEU A 226 -2.29 6.41 4.75
N LEU A 227 -2.67 6.12 6.00
CA LEU A 227 -3.99 6.45 6.53
C LEU A 227 -4.20 7.97 6.64
N ARG A 228 -3.16 8.72 7.02
CA ARG A 228 -3.17 10.18 6.96
C ARG A 228 -3.41 10.68 5.54
N ILE A 229 -2.63 10.19 4.56
CA ILE A 229 -2.77 10.57 3.16
C ILE A 229 -4.18 10.28 2.63
N ALA A 230 -4.77 9.13 3.00
CA ALA A 230 -6.14 8.80 2.64
C ALA A 230 -7.16 9.77 3.28
N THR A 231 -6.95 10.12 4.54
CA THR A 231 -7.82 11.03 5.31
C THR A 231 -7.74 12.46 4.78
N ASP A 232 -6.54 12.97 4.49
CA ASP A 232 -6.33 14.29 3.90
C ASP A 232 -6.97 14.39 2.51
N ALA A 233 -6.82 13.32 1.70
CA ALA A 233 -7.46 13.24 0.39
C ALA A 233 -8.98 13.28 0.48
N LEU A 234 -9.58 12.58 1.46
CA LEU A 234 -11.02 12.65 1.74
C LEU A 234 -11.43 14.07 2.18
N ALA A 235 -10.74 14.64 3.17
CA ALA A 235 -11.04 15.95 3.73
C ALA A 235 -11.01 17.05 2.64
N SER A 236 -10.08 16.96 1.69
CA SER A 236 -9.99 17.89 0.55
C SER A 236 -11.20 17.87 -0.41
N LYS A 237 -12.05 16.84 -0.32
CA LYS A 237 -13.26 16.69 -1.14
C LYS A 237 -14.56 16.93 -0.41
N LEU A 238 -14.54 16.97 0.92
CA LEU A 238 -15.73 17.31 1.67
C LEU A 238 -16.04 18.80 1.45
N PRO A 239 -17.32 19.17 1.22
CA PRO A 239 -17.68 20.57 1.10
C PRO A 239 -17.30 21.28 2.40
N THR A 240 -16.44 22.29 2.31
CA THR A 240 -16.15 23.19 3.41
C THR A 240 -17.48 23.86 3.78
N GLU A 241 -17.94 23.72 5.02
CA GLU A 241 -19.20 24.33 5.50
C GLU A 241 -19.20 25.89 5.42
N ASN A 242 -18.17 26.51 4.85
CA ASN A 242 -18.00 27.95 4.61
C ASN A 242 -18.48 28.43 3.23
N VAL A 243 -19.48 27.79 2.61
CA VAL A 243 -20.18 28.41 1.48
C VAL A 243 -21.20 29.38 2.06
N VAL A 244 -20.77 30.63 2.22
CA VAL A 244 -21.62 31.80 2.49
C VAL A 244 -22.87 31.69 1.60
N ALA A 245 -24.03 31.57 2.24
CA ALA A 245 -25.31 31.63 1.54
C ALA A 245 -25.36 32.95 0.76
N MET A 246 -25.35 32.88 -0.56
CA MET A 246 -25.65 34.04 -1.39
C MET A 246 -27.05 34.53 -1.01
N PRO A 247 -27.23 35.81 -0.61
CA PRO A 247 -28.56 36.34 -0.42
C PRO A 247 -29.25 36.35 -1.79
N LEU A 248 -30.40 35.69 -1.87
CA LEU A 248 -31.33 35.85 -2.98
C LEU A 248 -31.71 37.33 -3.04
N ALA A 249 -31.27 38.02 -4.10
CA ALA A 249 -31.74 39.36 -4.40
C ALA A 249 -33.25 39.26 -4.72
N ALA A 250 -34.03 40.03 -3.97
CA ALA A 250 -35.47 40.19 -4.10
C ALA A 250 -35.86 40.97 -5.37
#